data_AF-A0A402BLJ3-F1
#
_entry.id   AF-A0A402BLJ3-F1
#
_cell.length_a   1.000
_cell.length_b   1.000
_cell.length_c   1.000
_cell.angle_alpha   90.00
_cell.angle_beta   90.00
_cell.angle_gamma   90.00
#
_symmetry.space_group_name_H-M   'P 1'
#
loop_
_entity.id
_entity.type
_entity.pdbx_description
1 polymer ?
#
loop_
_entity_poly.entity_id
_entity_poly.type
_entity_poly.pdbx_seq_one_letter_code
_entity_poly.pdbx_strand_id
1 'polypeptide(L)'
;MILSLCFLPMFPIMVFFSPESPSSPPAAFLAGFTLIGAWIAGRVRWQKISASLVILYILDTVMIPILFNPTLPLILIISYSFIIAIVLAGALIVPRASIIVAALTCAFLLIVVFFLPHPKAYIQTVSAYNYSVMVYLPIFIFFVIGISMTVILGQLNQTILRADRAEEIIVLQEEIGRYEERRRAELADMEEGVKLIAEAHRQFANGNVQVRVPIDTLSRLGENNALVRVAFSLNNLLGRVQRWREESAMAERTELVVNELVHDLQRRPTDTLSDQLPLRTGTLVI
;
A
#
# COMPACT_ATOMS: atom_id res chain seq x y z
N MET A 1 -21.75 -2.64 -14.55
CA MET A 1 -22.39 -3.93 -14.86
C MET A 1 -23.76 -4.07 -14.20
N ILE A 2 -23.90 -3.81 -12.90
CA ILE A 2 -25.22 -3.86 -12.22
C ILE A 2 -26.19 -2.83 -12.82
N LEU A 3 -25.69 -1.61 -13.07
CA LEU A 3 -26.51 -0.51 -13.61
C LEU A 3 -27.17 -0.85 -14.96
N SER A 4 -26.44 -1.44 -15.90
CA SER A 4 -26.98 -1.85 -17.21
C SER A 4 -28.03 -2.95 -17.12
N LEU A 5 -27.90 -3.85 -16.13
CA LEU A 5 -28.88 -4.92 -15.92
C LEU A 5 -30.23 -4.36 -15.43
N CYS A 6 -30.20 -3.31 -14.61
CA CYS A 6 -31.41 -2.64 -14.11
C CYS A 6 -32.23 -1.96 -15.22
N PHE A 7 -31.60 -1.56 -16.34
CA PHE A 7 -32.29 -0.90 -17.46
C PHE A 7 -32.82 -1.88 -18.53
N LEU A 8 -32.33 -3.13 -18.52
CA LEU A 8 -32.76 -4.17 -19.47
C LEU A 8 -34.29 -4.43 -19.49
N PRO A 9 -35.04 -4.43 -18.37
CA PRO A 9 -36.49 -4.62 -18.41
C PRO A 9 -37.27 -3.44 -19.02
N MET A 10 -36.68 -2.25 -19.18
CA MET A 10 -37.36 -1.14 -19.88
C MET A 10 -37.47 -1.38 -21.39
N PHE A 11 -36.53 -2.12 -21.99
CA PHE A 11 -36.51 -2.38 -23.43
C PHE A 11 -37.81 -3.06 -23.94
N PRO A 12 -38.27 -4.21 -23.38
CA PRO A 12 -39.51 -4.83 -23.83
C PRO A 12 -40.73 -3.93 -23.57
N ILE A 13 -40.72 -3.12 -22.50
CA ILE A 13 -41.83 -2.21 -22.22
C ILE A 13 -41.96 -1.17 -23.36
N MET A 14 -40.85 -0.59 -23.81
CA MET A 14 -40.87 0.36 -24.94
C MET A 14 -41.35 -0.26 -26.25
N VAL A 15 -40.98 -1.51 -26.53
CA VAL A 15 -41.36 -2.21 -27.77
C VAL A 15 -42.83 -2.64 -27.76
N PHE A 16 -43.32 -3.19 -26.64
CA PHE A 16 -44.64 -3.82 -26.60
C PHE A 16 -45.77 -2.90 -26.17
N PHE A 17 -45.51 -1.84 -25.39
CA PHE A 17 -46.58 -0.97 -24.85
C PHE A 17 -46.83 0.31 -25.66
N SER A 18 -46.09 0.57 -26.74
CA SER A 18 -46.30 1.75 -27.60
C SER A 18 -46.49 1.41 -29.09
N PRO A 19 -47.49 0.58 -29.45
CA PRO A 19 -47.73 0.20 -30.85
C PRO A 19 -48.22 1.37 -31.72
N GLU A 20 -48.76 2.43 -31.12
CA GLU A 20 -49.33 3.57 -31.84
C GLU A 20 -48.32 4.69 -32.15
N SER A 21 -47.14 4.68 -31.53
CA SER A 21 -46.11 5.70 -31.81
C SER A 21 -45.16 5.24 -32.91
N PRO A 22 -45.08 5.95 -34.06
CA PRO A 22 -44.17 5.59 -35.14
C PRO A 22 -42.69 5.71 -34.74
N SER A 23 -42.37 6.37 -33.62
CA SER A 23 -41.00 6.51 -33.12
C SER A 23 -40.54 5.36 -32.21
N SER A 24 -41.45 4.52 -31.71
CA SER A 24 -41.11 3.53 -30.69
C SER A 24 -40.16 2.44 -31.21
N PRO A 25 -40.30 1.89 -32.44
CA PRO A 25 -39.36 0.87 -32.90
C PRO A 25 -37.92 1.37 -33.08
N PRO A 26 -37.62 2.48 -33.79
CA PRO A 26 -36.25 2.94 -33.97
C PRO A 26 -35.59 3.37 -32.65
N ALA A 27 -36.36 3.99 -31.74
CA ALA A 27 -35.87 4.33 -30.40
C ALA A 27 -35.45 3.07 -29.63
N ALA A 28 -36.29 2.04 -29.64
CA ALA A 28 -36.00 0.78 -28.97
C ALA A 28 -34.75 0.12 -29.54
N PHE A 29 -34.62 -0.01 -30.87
CA PHE A 29 -33.44 -0.63 -31.49
C PHE A 29 -32.13 0.09 -31.12
N LEU A 30 -32.10 1.42 -31.19
CA LEU A 30 -30.91 2.18 -30.83
C LEU A 30 -30.58 2.05 -29.34
N ALA A 31 -31.61 2.11 -28.48
CA ALA A 31 -31.45 1.94 -27.04
C ALA A 31 -30.96 0.53 -26.67
N GLY A 32 -31.47 -0.51 -27.34
CA GLY A 32 -31.00 -1.89 -27.18
C GLY A 32 -29.55 -2.06 -27.63
N PHE A 33 -29.19 -1.49 -28.78
CA PHE A 33 -27.82 -1.54 -29.29
C PHE A 33 -26.82 -0.84 -28.37
N THR A 34 -27.15 0.37 -27.89
CA THR A 34 -26.30 1.11 -26.95
C THR A 34 -26.16 0.40 -25.62
N LEU A 35 -27.22 -0.23 -25.10
CA LEU A 35 -27.19 -0.99 -23.85
C LEU A 35 -26.37 -2.29 -23.96
N ILE A 36 -26.53 -3.04 -25.06
CA ILE A 36 -25.70 -4.23 -25.35
C ILE A 36 -24.24 -3.80 -25.50
N GLY A 37 -23.96 -2.74 -26.25
CA GLY A 37 -22.62 -2.18 -26.40
C GLY A 37 -22.02 -1.78 -25.04
N ALA A 38 -22.81 -1.12 -24.17
CA ALA A 38 -22.39 -0.75 -22.84
C ALA A 38 -22.05 -1.97 -21.98
N TRP A 39 -22.84 -3.03 -22.09
CA TRP A 39 -22.62 -4.29 -21.39
C TRP A 39 -21.33 -4.99 -21.85
N ILE A 40 -21.13 -5.11 -23.17
CA ILE A 40 -19.92 -5.70 -23.77
C ILE A 40 -18.69 -4.88 -23.35
N ALA A 41 -18.72 -3.55 -23.50
CA ALA A 41 -17.61 -2.67 -23.10
C ALA A 41 -17.27 -2.81 -21.60
N GLY A 42 -18.29 -3.03 -20.76
CA GLY A 42 -18.10 -3.30 -19.33
C GLY A 42 -17.35 -4.60 -19.06
N ARG A 43 -17.56 -5.65 -19.86
CA ARG A 43 -16.85 -6.94 -19.75
C ARG A 43 -15.39 -6.85 -20.19
N VAL A 44 -15.09 -5.99 -21.17
CA VAL A 44 -13.73 -5.76 -21.69
C VAL A 44 -12.91 -4.80 -20.81
N ARG A 45 -13.43 -4.40 -19.64
CA ARG A 45 -12.83 -3.41 -18.71
C ARG A 45 -12.68 -1.99 -19.29
N TRP A 46 -13.40 -1.66 -20.36
CA TRP A 46 -13.46 -0.30 -20.91
C TRP A 46 -14.53 0.54 -20.20
N GLN A 47 -14.29 0.81 -18.93
CA GLN A 47 -15.27 1.47 -18.04
C GLN A 47 -15.74 2.83 -18.56
N LYS A 48 -14.83 3.63 -19.14
CA LYS A 48 -15.17 4.96 -19.71
C LYS A 48 -16.12 4.86 -20.91
N ILE A 49 -15.91 3.88 -21.79
CA ILE A 49 -16.76 3.66 -22.97
C ILE A 49 -18.13 3.14 -22.52
N SER A 50 -18.14 2.18 -21.59
CA SER A 50 -19.38 1.66 -21.00
C SER A 50 -20.22 2.78 -20.37
N ALA A 51 -19.60 3.65 -19.57
CA ALA A 51 -20.25 4.82 -18.99
C ALA A 51 -20.81 5.77 -20.06
N SER A 52 -20.02 6.08 -21.09
CA SER A 52 -20.47 6.94 -22.20
C SER A 52 -21.67 6.36 -22.94
N LEU A 53 -21.70 5.05 -23.16
CA LEU A 53 -22.82 4.37 -23.83
C LEU A 53 -24.09 4.35 -22.97
N VAL A 54 -23.96 4.27 -21.64
CA VAL A 54 -25.12 4.39 -20.74
C VAL A 54 -25.69 5.81 -20.76
N ILE A 55 -24.83 6.84 -20.79
CA ILE A 55 -25.29 8.23 -20.92
C ILE A 55 -25.97 8.44 -22.27
N LEU A 56 -25.36 7.92 -23.34
CA LEU A 56 -25.94 7.97 -24.68
C LEU A 56 -27.31 7.29 -24.74
N TYR A 57 -27.46 6.12 -24.12
CA TYR A 57 -28.76 5.46 -23.97
C TYR A 57 -29.83 6.38 -23.36
N ILE A 58 -29.51 7.07 -22.25
CA ILE A 58 -30.47 7.99 -21.62
C ILE A 58 -30.77 9.17 -22.56
N LEU A 59 -29.76 9.75 -23.21
CA LEU A 59 -29.97 10.83 -24.18
C LEU A 59 -30.87 10.37 -25.33
N ASP A 60 -30.61 9.21 -25.92
CA ASP A 60 -31.37 8.67 -27.05
C ASP A 60 -32.83 8.38 -26.68
N THR A 61 -33.06 7.80 -25.49
CA THR A 61 -34.43 7.51 -25.00
C THR A 61 -35.28 8.77 -24.83
N VAL A 62 -34.65 9.93 -24.64
CA VAL A 62 -35.33 11.23 -24.49
C VAL A 62 -35.37 11.99 -25.82
N MET A 63 -34.27 12.02 -26.57
CA MET A 63 -34.13 12.75 -27.82
C MET A 63 -34.99 12.18 -28.95
N ILE A 64 -34.99 10.85 -29.13
CA ILE A 64 -35.67 10.23 -30.27
C ILE A 64 -37.19 10.46 -30.21
N PRO A 65 -37.88 10.25 -29.08
CA PRO A 65 -39.31 10.55 -29.01
C PRO A 65 -39.65 12.01 -29.29
N ILE A 66 -38.81 12.96 -28.85
CA ILE A 66 -38.99 14.40 -29.10
C ILE A 66 -38.83 14.71 -30.59
N LEU A 67 -37.81 14.15 -31.25
CA LEU A 67 -37.54 14.40 -32.67
C LEU A 67 -38.64 13.84 -33.58
N PHE A 68 -39.13 12.63 -33.28
CA PHE A 68 -40.11 11.96 -34.13
C PHE A 68 -41.57 12.30 -33.78
N ASN A 69 -41.86 12.79 -32.56
CA ASN A 69 -43.20 13.24 -32.16
C ASN A 69 -43.18 14.66 -31.58
N PRO A 70 -42.91 15.68 -32.41
CA PRO A 70 -42.87 17.08 -31.96
C PRO A 70 -44.23 17.60 -31.45
N THR A 71 -45.32 16.87 -31.71
CA THR A 71 -46.68 17.26 -31.34
C THR A 71 -47.04 16.96 -29.88
N LEU A 72 -46.17 16.29 -29.13
CA LEU A 72 -46.44 15.94 -27.73
C LEU A 72 -46.41 17.20 -26.84
N PRO A 73 -47.49 17.54 -26.12
CA PRO A 73 -47.48 18.66 -25.18
C PRO A 73 -46.55 18.42 -23.98
N LEU A 74 -46.07 17.18 -23.80
CA LEU A 74 -45.20 16.74 -22.70
C LEU A 74 -43.70 16.95 -22.96
N ILE A 75 -43.29 17.56 -24.08
CA ILE A 75 -41.86 17.76 -24.41
C ILE A 75 -41.08 18.41 -23.27
N LEU A 76 -41.68 19.39 -22.58
CA LEU A 76 -41.02 20.09 -21.48
C LEU A 76 -40.85 19.21 -20.24
N ILE A 77 -41.82 18.35 -19.94
CA ILE A 77 -41.71 17.40 -18.82
C ILE A 77 -40.66 16.33 -19.14
N ILE A 78 -40.67 15.83 -20.38
CA ILE A 78 -39.72 14.83 -20.86
C ILE A 78 -38.28 15.38 -20.85
N SER A 79 -38.08 16.65 -21.19
CA SER A 79 -36.74 17.27 -21.20
C SER A 79 -36.09 17.35 -19.81
N TYR A 80 -36.85 17.43 -18.72
CA TYR A 80 -36.27 17.35 -17.38
C TYR A 80 -35.57 16.01 -17.10
N SER A 81 -35.89 14.95 -17.85
CA SER A 81 -35.19 13.67 -17.76
C SER A 81 -33.71 13.77 -18.14
N PHE A 82 -33.31 14.80 -18.91
CA PHE A 82 -31.90 15.07 -19.22
C PHE A 82 -31.05 15.38 -17.98
N ILE A 83 -31.67 15.80 -16.86
CA ILE A 83 -30.97 15.97 -15.59
C ILE A 83 -30.27 14.67 -15.18
N ILE A 84 -30.93 13.52 -15.40
CA ILE A 84 -30.38 12.21 -15.06
C ILE A 84 -29.11 11.95 -15.87
N ALA A 85 -29.12 12.26 -17.17
CA ALA A 85 -27.95 12.12 -18.03
C ALA A 85 -26.79 13.03 -17.59
N ILE A 86 -27.08 14.28 -17.22
CA ILE A 86 -26.06 15.25 -16.76
C ILE A 86 -25.42 14.78 -15.45
N VAL A 87 -26.23 14.37 -14.49
CA VAL A 87 -25.77 13.85 -13.19
C VAL A 87 -24.93 12.58 -13.39
N LEU A 88 -25.41 11.66 -14.22
CA LEU A 88 -24.71 10.40 -14.48
C LEU A 88 -23.40 10.62 -15.23
N ALA A 89 -23.33 11.62 -16.12
CA ALA A 89 -22.10 11.99 -16.82
C ALA A 89 -21.01 12.49 -15.88
N GLY A 90 -21.38 13.33 -14.91
CA GLY A 90 -20.45 13.76 -13.87
C GLY A 90 -19.96 12.59 -13.02
N ALA A 91 -20.89 11.72 -12.60
CA ALA A 91 -20.61 10.63 -11.68
C ALA A 91 -19.78 9.48 -12.30
N LEU A 92 -20.02 9.12 -13.57
CA LEU A 92 -19.42 7.93 -14.17
C LEU A 92 -18.15 8.18 -15.01
N ILE A 93 -17.98 9.37 -15.61
CA ILE A 93 -16.87 9.63 -16.55
C ILE A 93 -15.79 10.48 -15.89
N VAL A 94 -16.04 11.78 -15.81
CA VAL A 94 -15.13 12.81 -15.29
C VAL A 94 -16.04 13.96 -14.85
N PRO A 95 -15.73 14.67 -13.75
CA PRO A 95 -16.56 15.80 -13.30
C PRO A 95 -16.83 16.85 -14.38
N ARG A 96 -15.89 17.06 -15.33
CA ARG A 96 -16.05 18.01 -16.46
C ARG A 96 -17.06 17.54 -17.52
N ALA A 97 -17.36 16.25 -17.58
CA ALA A 97 -18.30 15.70 -18.55
C ALA A 97 -19.74 16.15 -18.30
N SER A 98 -20.13 16.45 -17.04
CA SER A 98 -21.46 16.98 -16.73
C SER A 98 -21.73 18.32 -17.41
N ILE A 99 -20.74 19.22 -17.46
CA ILE A 99 -20.87 20.52 -18.16
C ILE A 99 -21.01 20.32 -19.66
N ILE A 100 -20.23 19.40 -20.25
CA ILE A 100 -20.30 19.10 -21.69
C ILE A 100 -21.68 18.55 -22.05
N VAL A 101 -22.19 17.58 -21.28
CA VAL A 101 -23.52 17.00 -21.51
C VAL A 101 -24.62 18.04 -21.25
N ALA A 102 -24.48 18.89 -20.24
CA ALA A 102 -25.42 19.99 -20.01
C ALA A 102 -25.45 20.97 -21.20
N ALA A 103 -24.30 21.36 -21.72
CA ALA A 103 -24.21 22.25 -22.89
C ALA A 103 -24.82 21.61 -24.14
N LEU A 104 -24.57 20.32 -24.37
CA LEU A 104 -25.16 19.57 -25.49
C LEU A 104 -26.68 19.47 -25.37
N THR A 105 -27.20 19.17 -24.17
CA THR A 105 -28.63 19.15 -23.89
C THR A 105 -29.27 20.53 -24.10
N CYS A 106 -28.62 21.61 -23.65
CA CYS A 106 -29.10 22.97 -23.89
C CYS A 106 -29.14 23.29 -25.39
N ALA A 107 -28.08 22.95 -26.13
CA ALA A 107 -28.04 23.15 -27.58
C ALA A 107 -29.14 22.36 -28.29
N PHE A 108 -29.38 21.10 -27.88
CA PHE A 108 -30.47 20.29 -28.41
C PHE A 108 -31.84 20.89 -28.11
N LEU A 109 -32.08 21.34 -26.88
CA LEU A 109 -33.33 21.99 -26.51
C LEU A 109 -33.58 23.23 -27.37
N LEU A 110 -32.55 24.05 -27.60
CA LEU A 110 -32.65 25.20 -28.49
C LEU A 110 -32.96 24.78 -29.93
N ILE A 111 -32.32 23.73 -30.45
CA ILE A 111 -32.61 23.21 -31.79
C ILE A 111 -34.07 22.76 -31.89
N VAL A 112 -34.57 22.02 -30.90
CA VAL A 112 -35.98 21.59 -30.86
C VAL A 112 -36.92 22.80 -30.82
N VAL A 113 -36.66 23.77 -29.95
CA VAL A 113 -37.53 24.95 -29.78
C VAL A 113 -37.51 25.88 -31.00
N PHE A 114 -36.43 25.94 -31.79
CA PHE A 114 -36.36 26.83 -32.95
C PHE A 114 -36.69 26.16 -34.28
N PHE A 115 -36.38 24.87 -34.45
CA PHE A 115 -36.47 24.19 -35.75
C PHE A 115 -37.64 23.21 -35.87
N LEU A 116 -38.19 22.68 -34.77
CA LEU A 116 -39.33 21.76 -34.85
C LEU A 116 -40.66 22.52 -35.01
N PRO A 117 -41.59 22.00 -35.83
CA PRO A 117 -42.91 22.58 -35.96
C PRO A 117 -43.71 22.37 -34.67
N HIS A 118 -44.26 23.45 -34.11
CA HIS A 118 -44.94 23.43 -32.82
C HIS A 118 -46.44 23.16 -32.97
N PRO A 119 -47.03 22.25 -32.19
CA PRO A 119 -48.47 22.04 -32.19
C PRO A 119 -49.21 23.25 -31.60
N LYS A 120 -50.47 23.45 -31.99
CA LYS A 120 -51.31 24.52 -31.44
C LYS A 120 -51.40 24.48 -29.90
N ALA A 121 -51.42 23.28 -29.33
CA ALA A 121 -51.41 23.07 -27.87
C ALA A 121 -50.14 23.63 -27.20
N TYR A 122 -48.97 23.50 -27.85
CA TYR A 122 -47.73 24.08 -27.34
C TYR A 122 -47.79 25.60 -27.39
N ILE A 123 -48.25 26.19 -28.49
CA ILE A 123 -48.38 27.65 -28.65
C ILE A 123 -49.33 28.23 -27.59
N GLN A 124 -50.47 27.57 -27.34
CA GLN A 124 -51.39 27.95 -26.26
C GLN A 124 -50.70 27.90 -24.89
N THR A 125 -49.94 26.86 -24.62
CA THR A 125 -49.22 26.72 -23.34
C THR A 125 -48.13 27.78 -23.18
N VAL A 126 -47.35 28.06 -24.23
CA VAL A 126 -46.34 29.13 -24.25
C VAL A 126 -46.98 30.51 -24.02
N SER A 127 -48.14 30.76 -24.62
CA SER A 127 -48.88 32.02 -24.42
C SER A 127 -49.40 32.17 -22.99
N ALA A 128 -49.69 31.07 -22.30
CA ALA A 128 -50.15 31.08 -20.92
C ALA A 128 -49.02 31.24 -19.89
N TYR A 129 -47.84 30.64 -20.13
CA TYR A 129 -46.77 30.54 -19.13
C TYR A 129 -45.55 31.45 -19.37
N ASN A 130 -45.63 32.38 -20.33
CA ASN A 130 -44.53 33.19 -20.85
C ASN A 130 -43.40 32.34 -21.46
N TYR A 131 -43.05 32.65 -22.71
CA TYR A 131 -41.96 31.99 -23.44
C TYR A 131 -40.65 31.93 -22.65
N SER A 132 -40.33 33.02 -21.92
CA SER A 132 -39.14 33.10 -21.09
C SER A 132 -39.08 31.98 -20.04
N VAL A 133 -40.18 31.68 -19.33
CA VAL A 133 -40.15 30.67 -18.27
C VAL A 133 -39.97 29.27 -18.86
N MET A 134 -40.64 28.97 -19.98
CA MET A 134 -40.57 27.64 -20.58
C MET A 134 -39.18 27.27 -21.12
N VAL A 135 -38.47 28.22 -21.71
CA VAL A 135 -37.17 27.94 -22.34
C VAL A 135 -36.00 28.25 -21.41
N TYR A 136 -36.07 29.36 -20.67
CA TYR A 136 -34.96 29.78 -19.80
C TYR A 136 -34.81 28.87 -18.59
N LEU A 137 -35.92 28.42 -17.98
CA LEU A 137 -35.88 27.66 -16.75
C LEU A 137 -35.16 26.30 -16.91
N PRO A 138 -35.45 25.46 -17.92
CA PRO A 138 -34.72 24.20 -18.11
C PRO A 138 -33.24 24.41 -18.43
N ILE A 139 -32.92 25.40 -19.29
CA ILE A 139 -31.53 25.74 -19.63
C ILE A 139 -30.75 26.15 -18.39
N PHE A 140 -31.34 27.02 -17.58
CA PHE A 140 -30.74 27.46 -16.33
C PHE A 140 -30.52 26.29 -15.37
N ILE A 141 -31.53 25.41 -15.21
CA ILE A 141 -31.42 24.22 -14.37
C ILE A 141 -30.32 23.28 -14.86
N PHE A 142 -30.24 22.98 -16.16
CA PHE A 142 -29.19 22.11 -16.71
C PHE A 142 -27.79 22.68 -16.48
N PHE A 143 -27.63 24.00 -16.64
CA PHE A 143 -26.36 24.66 -16.42
C PHE A 143 -25.95 24.66 -14.95
N VAL A 144 -26.87 25.01 -14.05
CA VAL A 144 -26.64 24.97 -12.59
C VAL A 144 -26.26 23.56 -12.15
N ILE A 145 -27.03 22.54 -12.55
CA ILE A 145 -26.74 21.15 -12.19
C ILE A 145 -25.40 20.69 -12.78
N GLY A 146 -25.11 21.05 -14.03
CA GLY A 146 -23.85 20.74 -14.69
C GLY A 146 -22.64 21.28 -13.92
N ILE A 147 -22.68 22.56 -13.54
CA ILE A 147 -21.64 23.23 -12.75
C ILE A 147 -21.55 22.63 -11.35
N SER A 148 -22.68 22.50 -10.64
CA SER A 148 -22.72 21.96 -9.29
C SER A 148 -22.10 20.57 -9.23
N MET A 149 -22.41 19.69 -10.20
CA MET A 149 -21.79 18.37 -10.23
C MET A 149 -20.29 18.39 -10.54
N THR A 150 -19.83 19.28 -11.42
CA THR A 150 -18.39 19.42 -11.65
C THR A 150 -17.65 19.86 -10.39
N VAL A 151 -18.20 20.81 -9.64
CA VAL A 151 -17.60 21.32 -8.40
C VAL A 151 -17.63 20.24 -7.31
N ILE A 152 -18.79 19.64 -7.04
CA ILE A 152 -18.97 18.65 -5.96
C ILE A 152 -18.09 17.43 -6.20
N LEU A 153 -18.15 16.83 -7.39
CA LEU A 153 -17.36 15.63 -7.69
C LEU A 153 -15.87 15.95 -7.83
N GLY A 154 -15.53 17.16 -8.27
CA GLY A 154 -14.15 17.65 -8.27
C GLY A 154 -13.56 17.70 -6.87
N GLN A 155 -14.30 18.26 -5.90
CA GLN A 155 -13.91 18.31 -4.50
C GLN A 155 -13.86 16.91 -3.87
N LEU A 156 -14.86 16.07 -4.14
CA LEU A 156 -14.90 14.70 -3.61
C LEU A 156 -13.68 13.88 -4.04
N ASN A 157 -13.31 13.94 -5.33
CA ASN A 157 -12.12 13.25 -5.83
C ASN A 157 -10.84 13.76 -5.18
N GLN A 158 -10.72 15.07 -4.93
CA GLN A 158 -9.56 15.62 -4.23
C GLN A 158 -9.51 15.16 -2.76
N THR A 159 -10.65 15.08 -2.09
CA THR A 159 -10.74 14.61 -0.71
C THR A 159 -10.38 13.13 -0.60
N ILE A 160 -10.85 12.29 -1.52
CA ILE A 160 -10.49 10.87 -1.57
C ILE A 160 -8.97 10.71 -1.77
N LEU A 161 -8.39 11.41 -2.74
CA LEU A 161 -6.94 11.38 -2.97
C LEU A 161 -6.12 11.87 -1.78
N ARG A 162 -6.65 12.82 -0.99
CA ARG A 162 -6.01 13.28 0.25
C ARG A 162 -6.12 12.23 1.36
N ALA A 163 -7.24 11.52 1.45
CA ALA A 163 -7.44 10.44 2.41
C ALA A 163 -6.50 9.26 2.10
N ASP A 164 -6.41 8.83 0.84
CA ASP A 164 -5.52 7.74 0.43
C ASP A 164 -4.05 8.05 0.75
N ARG A 165 -3.60 9.29 0.52
CA ARG A 165 -2.25 9.75 0.89
C ARG A 165 -2.04 9.79 2.40
N ALA A 166 -3.07 10.15 3.18
CA ALA A 166 -2.98 10.15 4.63
C ALA A 166 -2.84 8.73 5.17
N GLU A 167 -3.54 7.76 4.58
CA GLU A 167 -3.40 6.33 4.91
C GLU A 167 -1.98 5.83 4.59
N GLU A 168 -1.44 6.15 3.41
CA GLU A 168 -0.06 5.81 3.04
C GLU A 168 0.97 6.42 4.01
N ILE A 169 0.78 7.68 4.42
CA ILE A 169 1.65 8.35 5.40
C ILE A 169 1.59 7.66 6.75
N ILE A 170 0.42 7.24 7.22
CA ILE A 170 0.27 6.54 8.50
C ILE A 170 1.02 5.20 8.47
N VAL A 171 0.87 4.43 7.39
CA VAL A 171 1.59 3.15 7.21
C VAL A 171 3.10 3.36 7.23
N LEU A 172 3.61 4.39 6.53
CA LEU A 172 5.03 4.73 6.53
C LEU A 172 5.53 5.19 7.90
N GLN A 173 4.74 5.98 8.64
CA GLN A 173 5.09 6.41 9.99
C GLN A 173 5.18 5.22 10.96
N GLU A 174 4.28 4.25 10.83
CA GLU A 174 4.32 3.03 11.64
C GLU A 174 5.56 2.18 11.30
N GLU A 175 5.92 2.05 10.03
CA GLU A 175 7.12 1.33 9.61
C GLU A 175 8.40 2.00 10.11
N ILE A 176 8.48 3.34 10.02
CA ILE A 176 9.59 4.12 10.58
C ILE A 176 9.67 3.95 12.11
N GLY A 177 8.53 3.99 12.81
CA GLY A 177 8.49 3.76 14.25
C GLY A 177 9.04 2.39 14.63
N ARG A 178 8.61 1.34 13.95
CA ARG A 178 9.11 -0.04 14.17
C ARG A 178 10.61 -0.15 13.85
N TYR A 179 11.07 0.53 12.80
CA TYR A 179 12.50 0.55 12.45
C TYR A 179 13.33 1.26 13.53
N GLU A 180 12.87 2.40 14.03
CA GLU A 180 13.53 3.12 15.12
C GLU A 180 13.58 2.31 16.41
N GLU A 181 12.49 1.63 16.78
CA GLU A 181 12.44 0.75 17.95
C GLU A 181 13.46 -0.38 17.85
N ARG A 182 13.51 -1.07 16.70
CA ARG A 182 14.51 -2.12 16.46
C ARG A 182 15.92 -1.59 16.55
N ARG A 183 16.18 -0.44 15.91
CA ARG A 183 17.50 0.20 15.93
C ARG A 183 17.90 0.62 17.35
N ARG A 184 16.96 1.13 18.16
CA ARG A 184 17.23 1.46 19.57
C ARG A 184 17.54 0.22 20.40
N ALA A 185 16.81 -0.88 20.19
CA ALA A 185 17.10 -2.15 20.85
C ALA A 185 18.49 -2.67 20.47
N GLU A 186 18.83 -2.69 19.18
CA GLU A 186 20.15 -3.09 18.69
C GLU A 186 21.28 -2.23 19.29
N LEU A 187 21.07 -0.91 19.39
CA LEU A 187 22.05 -0.01 20.02
C LEU A 187 22.21 -0.28 21.51
N ALA A 188 21.12 -0.53 22.23
CA ALA A 188 21.16 -0.88 23.65
C ALA A 188 21.92 -2.19 23.88
N ASP A 189 21.66 -3.22 23.06
CA ASP A 189 22.35 -4.50 23.10
C ASP A 189 23.85 -4.35 22.79
N MET A 190 24.20 -3.47 21.84
CA MET A 190 25.60 -3.14 21.54
C MET A 190 26.29 -2.43 22.71
N GLU A 191 25.64 -1.46 23.34
CA GLU A 191 26.20 -0.76 24.51
C GLU A 191 26.44 -1.70 25.69
N GLU A 192 25.51 -2.63 25.94
CA GLU A 192 25.67 -3.65 26.97
C GLU A 192 26.85 -4.58 26.65
N GLY A 193 26.94 -5.07 25.41
CA GLY A 193 28.07 -5.91 24.97
C GLY A 193 29.42 -5.22 25.11
N VAL A 194 29.51 -3.92 24.80
CA VAL A 194 30.73 -3.12 24.98
C VAL A 194 31.08 -2.97 26.46
N LYS A 195 30.10 -2.72 27.35
CA LYS A 195 30.33 -2.64 28.80
C LYS A 195 30.89 -3.94 29.35
N LEU A 196 30.38 -5.10 28.93
CA LEU A 196 30.88 -6.42 29.36
C LEU A 196 32.34 -6.64 28.94
N ILE A 197 32.69 -6.30 27.69
CA ILE A 197 34.07 -6.41 27.20
C ILE A 197 35.00 -5.47 27.96
N ALA A 198 34.59 -4.22 28.17
CA ALA A 198 35.37 -3.22 28.89
C ALA A 198 35.59 -3.62 30.36
N GLU A 199 34.60 -4.22 31.01
CA GLU A 199 34.69 -4.72 32.37
C GLU A 199 35.71 -5.88 32.48
N ALA A 200 35.62 -6.87 31.59
CA ALA A 200 36.57 -7.98 31.55
C ALA A 200 38.02 -7.47 31.33
N HIS A 201 38.19 -6.50 30.43
CA HIS A 201 39.49 -5.88 30.20
C HIS A 201 40.02 -5.17 31.45
N ARG A 202 39.17 -4.43 32.17
CA ARG A 202 39.53 -3.74 33.42
C ARG A 202 39.95 -4.73 34.51
N GLN A 203 39.19 -5.80 34.70
CA GLN A 203 39.52 -6.85 35.68
C GLN A 203 40.84 -7.54 35.36
N PHE A 204 41.09 -7.81 34.07
CA PHE A 204 42.36 -8.38 33.62
C PHE A 204 43.53 -7.43 33.89
N ALA A 205 43.37 -6.14 33.58
CA ALA A 205 44.37 -5.11 33.87
C ALA A 205 44.67 -4.98 35.38
N ASN A 206 43.66 -5.20 36.22
CA ASN A 206 43.80 -5.24 37.68
C ASN A 206 44.44 -6.53 38.22
N GLY A 207 44.95 -7.40 37.36
CA GLY A 207 45.68 -8.61 37.73
C GLY A 207 44.81 -9.87 37.87
N ASN A 208 43.50 -9.80 37.65
CA ASN A 208 42.65 -10.97 37.60
C ASN A 208 42.79 -11.68 36.24
N VAL A 209 43.74 -12.60 36.14
CA VAL A 209 44.03 -13.34 34.89
C VAL A 209 43.03 -14.45 34.57
N GLN A 210 42.09 -14.75 35.48
CA GLN A 210 41.06 -15.77 35.26
C GLN A 210 39.76 -15.19 34.68
N VAL A 211 39.66 -13.87 34.51
CA VAL A 211 38.47 -13.23 33.94
C VAL A 211 38.28 -13.63 32.48
N ARG A 212 37.03 -13.91 32.10
CA ARG A 212 36.61 -14.16 30.72
C ARG A 212 35.39 -13.33 30.40
N VAL A 213 35.26 -12.89 29.16
CA VAL A 213 34.02 -12.30 28.67
C VAL A 213 32.96 -13.41 28.59
N PRO A 214 31.78 -13.23 29.17
CA PRO A 214 30.73 -14.25 29.15
C PRO A 214 30.08 -14.31 27.76
N ILE A 215 30.56 -15.24 26.92
CA ILE A 215 30.13 -15.41 25.52
C ILE A 215 28.65 -15.82 25.45
N ASP A 216 28.17 -16.58 26.43
CA ASP A 216 26.77 -16.98 26.55
C ASP A 216 25.84 -15.79 26.73
N THR A 217 26.24 -14.79 27.52
CA THR A 217 25.47 -13.55 27.68
C THR A 217 25.53 -12.70 26.42
N LEU A 218 26.70 -12.62 25.77
CA LEU A 218 26.90 -11.84 24.54
C LEU A 218 26.22 -12.46 23.32
N SER A 219 26.09 -13.79 23.26
CA SER A 219 25.38 -14.50 22.20
C SER A 219 23.87 -14.33 22.29
N ARG A 220 23.33 -14.03 23.48
CA ARG A 220 21.90 -13.72 23.67
C ARG A 220 21.52 -12.34 23.14
N LEU A 221 22.49 -11.43 23.01
CA LEU A 221 22.34 -10.07 22.46
C LEU A 221 22.35 -10.02 20.91
N GLY A 222 22.21 -11.18 20.24
CA GLY A 222 22.07 -11.29 18.79
C GLY A 222 23.08 -12.24 18.13
N GLU A 223 22.58 -13.22 17.37
CA GLU A 223 23.38 -14.30 16.75
C GLU A 223 24.46 -13.81 15.77
N ASN A 224 24.35 -12.58 15.26
CA ASN A 224 25.27 -12.02 14.27
C ASN A 224 26.06 -10.79 14.79
N ASN A 225 26.06 -10.56 16.11
CA ASN A 225 26.69 -9.39 16.70
C ASN A 225 28.22 -9.45 16.51
N ALA A 226 28.79 -8.41 15.89
CA ALA A 226 30.24 -8.30 15.69
C ALA A 226 31.02 -8.36 17.01
N LEU A 227 30.40 -7.94 18.13
CA LEU A 227 30.99 -8.00 19.46
C LEU A 227 31.27 -9.44 19.92
N VAL A 228 30.49 -10.43 19.48
CA VAL A 228 30.74 -11.84 19.80
C VAL A 228 32.09 -12.29 19.22
N ARG A 229 32.40 -11.90 17.98
CA ARG A 229 33.71 -12.17 17.36
C ARG A 229 34.85 -11.50 18.12
N VAL A 230 34.65 -10.26 18.58
CA VAL A 230 35.62 -9.53 19.41
C VAL A 230 35.83 -10.24 20.76
N ALA A 231 34.76 -10.67 21.42
CA ALA A 231 34.80 -11.40 22.69
C ALA A 231 35.52 -12.74 22.57
N PHE A 232 35.27 -13.52 21.51
CA PHE A 232 35.99 -14.76 21.23
C PHE A 232 37.49 -14.53 21.04
N SER A 233 37.86 -13.52 20.24
CA SER A 233 39.27 -13.16 20.04
C SER A 233 39.93 -12.75 21.36
N LEU A 234 39.26 -11.90 22.15
CA LEU A 234 39.75 -11.46 23.45
C LEU A 234 39.93 -12.64 24.41
N ASN A 235 38.95 -13.53 24.53
CA ASN A 235 39.05 -14.71 25.40
C ASN A 235 40.20 -15.65 24.99
N ASN A 236 40.46 -15.80 23.68
CA ASN A 236 41.61 -16.56 23.20
C ASN A 236 42.95 -15.90 23.58
N LEU A 237 43.02 -14.56 23.50
CA LEU A 237 44.20 -13.81 23.93
C LEU A 237 44.43 -13.94 25.44
N LEU A 238 43.37 -13.75 26.25
CA LEU A 238 43.42 -13.90 27.70
C LEU A 238 43.87 -15.30 28.10
N GLY A 239 43.30 -16.35 27.48
CA GLY A 239 43.69 -17.74 27.73
C GLY A 239 45.13 -18.07 27.31
N ARG A 240 45.67 -17.38 26.30
CA ARG A 240 47.10 -17.50 25.95
C ARG A 240 48.01 -16.84 26.97
N VAL A 241 47.66 -15.64 27.44
CA VAL A 241 48.44 -14.94 28.48
C VAL A 241 48.39 -15.68 29.82
N GLN A 242 47.23 -16.25 30.18
CA GLN A 242 47.09 -17.08 31.37
C GLN A 242 48.05 -18.28 31.32
N ARG A 243 48.05 -19.02 30.20
CA ARG A 243 48.98 -20.16 30.00
C ARG A 243 50.44 -19.75 30.11
N TRP A 244 50.84 -18.63 29.49
CA TRP A 244 52.21 -18.13 29.62
C TRP A 244 52.60 -17.82 31.05
N ARG A 245 51.69 -17.22 31.85
CA ARG A 245 51.97 -16.98 33.28
C ARG A 245 52.08 -18.26 34.09
N GLU A 246 51.22 -19.25 33.83
CA GLU A 246 51.27 -20.56 34.49
C GLU A 246 52.57 -21.31 34.15
N GLU A 247 52.98 -21.29 32.88
CA GLU A 247 54.24 -21.86 32.41
C GLU A 247 55.45 -21.15 33.06
N SER A 248 55.45 -19.82 33.13
CA SER A 248 56.52 -19.06 33.81
C SER A 248 56.58 -19.37 35.31
N ALA A 249 55.44 -19.43 35.99
CA ALA A 249 55.39 -19.78 37.42
C ALA A 249 55.83 -21.22 37.68
N MET A 250 55.50 -22.15 36.77
CA MET A 250 55.96 -23.53 36.84
C MET A 250 57.48 -23.62 36.63
N ALA A 251 58.00 -22.91 35.62
CA ALA A 251 59.44 -22.83 35.34
C ALA A 251 60.23 -22.33 36.55
N GLU A 252 59.79 -21.24 37.17
CA GLU A 252 60.40 -20.67 38.38
C GLU A 252 60.40 -21.67 39.56
N ARG A 253 59.31 -22.42 39.76
CA ARG A 253 59.25 -23.49 40.77
C ARG A 253 60.23 -24.62 40.47
N THR A 254 60.33 -25.07 39.22
CA THR A 254 61.33 -26.09 38.83
C THR A 254 62.75 -25.59 39.05
N GLU A 255 63.05 -24.33 38.75
CA GLU A 255 64.37 -23.74 38.98
C GLU A 255 64.73 -23.74 40.47
N LEU A 256 63.79 -23.40 41.34
CA LEU A 256 63.97 -23.49 42.79
C LEU A 256 64.26 -24.93 43.26
N VAL A 257 63.47 -25.91 42.79
CA VAL A 257 63.64 -27.33 43.14
C VAL A 257 64.96 -27.88 42.60
N VAL A 258 65.36 -27.51 41.38
CA VAL A 258 66.65 -27.90 40.79
C VAL A 258 67.80 -27.31 41.60
N ASN A 259 67.74 -26.04 41.97
CA ASN A 259 68.75 -25.41 42.81
C ASN A 259 68.84 -26.07 44.19
N GLU A 260 67.71 -26.45 44.78
CA GLU A 260 67.67 -27.19 46.05
C GLU A 260 68.32 -28.58 45.92
N LEU A 261 67.96 -29.34 44.88
CA LEU A 261 68.56 -30.65 44.57
C LEU A 261 70.06 -30.56 44.31
N VAL A 262 70.50 -29.56 43.55
CA VAL A 262 71.93 -29.32 43.28
C VAL A 262 72.67 -29.03 44.59
N HIS A 263 72.09 -28.21 45.47
CA HIS A 263 72.68 -27.89 46.77
C HIS A 263 72.71 -29.12 47.71
N ASP A 264 71.68 -29.96 47.71
CA ASP A 264 71.66 -31.22 48.48
C ASP A 264 72.68 -32.25 47.97
N LEU A 265 72.84 -32.36 46.64
CA LEU A 265 73.87 -33.20 46.03
C LEU A 265 75.28 -32.71 46.36
N GLN A 266 75.51 -31.39 46.36
CA GLN A 266 76.80 -30.81 46.77
C GLN A 266 77.11 -31.01 48.26
N ARG A 267 76.08 -31.13 49.11
CA ARG A 267 76.25 -31.41 50.55
C ARG A 267 76.45 -32.89 50.88
N ARG A 268 76.16 -33.83 49.98
CA ARG A 268 76.45 -35.26 50.17
C ARG A 268 77.96 -35.50 50.00
N PRO A 269 78.71 -35.89 51.05
CA PRO A 269 80.13 -36.19 50.94
C PRO A 269 80.36 -37.38 50.00
N THR A 270 81.39 -37.28 49.17
CA THR A 270 81.77 -38.18 48.07
C THR A 270 82.16 -39.62 48.48
N ASP A 271 81.85 -40.06 49.70
CA ASP A 271 82.42 -41.27 50.33
C ASP A 271 81.51 -42.52 50.37
N THR A 272 80.29 -42.52 49.81
CA THR A 272 79.37 -43.68 49.95
C THR A 272 78.53 -44.08 48.72
N LEU A 273 78.92 -43.70 47.50
CA LEU A 273 78.15 -44.00 46.28
C LEU A 273 78.70 -45.17 45.42
N SER A 274 79.60 -45.99 45.96
CA SER A 274 80.21 -47.11 45.23
C SER A 274 79.48 -48.46 45.34
N ASP A 275 78.41 -48.62 46.13
CA ASP A 275 78.02 -49.99 46.54
C ASP A 275 76.61 -50.50 46.20
N GLN A 276 75.68 -49.73 45.62
CA GLN A 276 74.34 -50.27 45.32
C GLN A 276 73.70 -49.73 44.04
N LEU A 277 74.13 -50.26 42.89
CA LEU A 277 73.30 -50.29 41.67
C LEU A 277 72.98 -51.76 41.34
N PRO A 278 71.79 -52.28 41.72
CA PRO A 278 71.33 -53.56 41.20
C PRO A 278 70.95 -53.38 39.73
N LEU A 279 71.72 -54.00 38.84
CA LEU A 279 71.34 -54.28 37.46
C LEU A 279 70.02 -55.05 37.46
N ARG A 280 68.91 -54.35 37.19
CA ARG A 280 67.63 -54.99 36.89
C ARG A 280 67.38 -54.90 35.40
N THR A 281 67.89 -55.90 34.68
CA THR A 281 67.48 -56.26 33.33
C THR A 281 65.98 -56.59 33.36
N GLY A 282 65.17 -55.71 32.77
CA GLY A 282 63.74 -55.89 32.58
C GLY A 282 63.43 -56.09 31.10
N THR A 283 63.06 -57.33 30.78
CA THR A 283 62.76 -57.97 29.52
C THR A 283 61.80 -57.19 28.61
N LEU A 284 62.12 -57.15 27.32
CA LEU A 284 61.21 -56.83 26.21
C LEU A 284 60.11 -57.90 26.15
N VAL A 285 58.85 -57.50 26.37
CA VAL A 285 57.68 -58.28 25.96
C VAL A 285 57.06 -57.53 24.79
N ILE A 286 56.99 -58.23 23.66
CA ILE A 286 56.37 -57.82 22.39
C ILE A 286 54.85 -57.71 22.58
#